data_AF-A0A7K8C8A4-F1
#
_entry.id   AF-A0A7K8C8A4-F1
#
_cell.length_a   1.000
_cell.length_b   1.000
_cell.length_c   1.000
_cell.angle_alpha   90.00
_cell.angle_beta   90.00
_cell.angle_gamma   90.00
#
_symmetry.space_group_name_H-M   'P 1'
#
loop_
_entity.id
_entity.type
_entity.pdbx_description
1 polymer ?
#
loop_
_entity_poly.entity_id
_entity_poly.type
_entity_poly.pdbx_seq_one_letter_code
_entity_poly.pdbx_strand_id
1 'polypeptide(L)'
;RWVSDFFSYETTKSVVVKSWVVGVVNRGVQLLILAYFVGWVFLHEKAYQVRDTAIESSVVTKVKGVGRYAGQMMDTADYVTPPQGTSVFVVVTKQIRTENQKQGVCPESEAAFHCSADRDCRELSPSTSNGEGPRPERGPRAPEGPGEPPRAGARDPCPVMLEAENFTLLIKNSIRFPLFGFEKTNLPPPGSGVELGRCRFHPQ
;
A
#
# COMPACT_ATOMS: atom_id res chain seq x y z
N ARG A 1 -15.80 -39.69 61.66
CA ARG A 1 -14.71 -40.19 60.78
C ARG A 1 -14.64 -39.40 59.47
N TRP A 2 -15.74 -39.15 58.74
CA TRP A 2 -15.75 -38.39 57.47
C TRP A 2 -15.31 -36.91 57.52
N VAL A 3 -15.57 -36.20 58.62
CA VAL A 3 -15.24 -34.75 58.72
C VAL A 3 -13.72 -34.51 58.84
N SER A 4 -12.98 -35.50 59.33
CA SER A 4 -11.54 -35.42 59.57
C SER A 4 -10.72 -35.51 58.28
N ASP A 5 -11.20 -36.27 57.30
CA ASP A 5 -10.53 -36.43 56.00
C ASP A 5 -10.74 -35.20 55.09
N PHE A 6 -11.79 -34.39 55.31
CA PHE A 6 -12.10 -33.20 54.52
C PHE A 6 -11.18 -32.01 54.82
N PHE A 7 -10.59 -31.96 56.03
CA PHE A 7 -9.61 -30.95 56.45
C PHE A 7 -8.17 -31.49 56.42
N SER A 8 -7.93 -32.59 55.68
CA SER A 8 -6.60 -33.17 55.54
C SER A 8 -5.87 -32.53 54.37
N TYR A 9 -4.77 -31.84 54.65
CA TYR A 9 -3.85 -31.31 53.65
C TYR A 9 -2.62 -32.22 53.59
N GLU A 10 -2.53 -33.03 52.55
CA GLU A 10 -1.33 -33.84 52.32
C GLU A 10 -0.23 -32.99 51.70
N THR A 11 0.93 -32.96 52.36
CA THR A 11 2.15 -32.34 51.82
C THR A 11 3.16 -33.43 51.49
N THR A 12 3.83 -33.31 50.34
CA THR A 12 4.92 -34.22 49.98
C THR A 12 6.03 -34.18 51.03
N LYS A 13 6.40 -35.33 51.60
CA LYS A 13 7.55 -35.44 52.49
C LYS A 13 8.82 -35.10 51.69
N SER A 14 9.50 -34.01 52.08
CA SER A 14 10.74 -33.57 51.44
C SER A 14 11.96 -34.02 52.25
N VAL A 15 13.04 -34.35 51.55
CA VAL A 15 14.33 -34.68 52.18
C VAL A 15 15.27 -33.49 51.99
N VAL A 16 15.75 -32.93 53.11
CA VAL A 16 16.66 -31.78 53.10
C VAL A 16 18.11 -32.28 53.07
N VAL A 17 18.74 -32.19 51.90
CA VAL A 17 20.16 -32.57 51.73
C VAL A 17 21.05 -31.38 52.10
N LYS A 18 21.84 -31.50 53.16
CA LYS A 18 22.81 -30.48 53.61
C LYS A 18 24.17 -30.71 52.94
N SER A 19 24.27 -30.41 51.65
CA SER A 19 25.58 -30.36 50.96
C SER A 19 25.80 -28.99 50.31
N TRP A 20 27.03 -28.49 50.43
CA TRP A 20 27.38 -27.17 49.90
C TRP A 20 27.35 -27.13 48.36
N VAL A 21 27.84 -28.19 47.71
CA VAL A 21 27.86 -28.29 46.24
C VAL A 21 26.45 -28.27 45.65
N VAL A 22 25.54 -29.12 46.14
CA VAL A 22 24.15 -29.16 45.65
C VAL A 22 23.41 -27.86 45.96
N GLY A 23 23.71 -27.23 47.11
CA GLY A 23 23.17 -25.92 47.47
C GLY A 23 23.57 -24.82 46.49
N VAL A 24 24.86 -24.72 46.16
CA VAL A 24 25.39 -23.74 45.19
C VAL A 24 24.82 -23.97 43.80
N VAL A 25 24.77 -25.22 43.32
CA VAL A 25 24.19 -25.54 42.01
C VAL A 25 22.71 -25.15 41.96
N ASN A 26 21.91 -25.52 42.96
CA ASN A 26 20.49 -25.18 43.00
C ASN A 26 20.27 -23.67 43.07
N ARG A 27 21.05 -22.94 43.89
CA ARG A 27 20.96 -21.46 43.95
C ARG A 27 21.42 -20.79 42.66
N GLY A 28 22.45 -21.33 42.00
CA GLY A 28 22.89 -20.85 40.68
C GLY A 28 21.82 -21.01 39.61
N VAL A 29 21.16 -22.18 39.56
CA VAL A 29 20.03 -22.42 38.65
C VAL A 29 18.86 -21.47 38.96
N GLN A 30 18.51 -21.28 40.23
CA GLN A 30 17.48 -20.33 40.63
C GLN A 30 17.81 -18.89 40.19
N LEU A 31 19.07 -18.45 40.35
CA LEU A 31 19.51 -17.12 39.96
C LEU A 31 19.49 -16.95 38.43
N LEU A 32 19.90 -17.98 37.67
CA LEU A 32 19.81 -18.00 36.21
C LEU A 32 18.35 -17.84 35.75
N ILE A 33 17.44 -18.62 36.33
CA ILE A 33 16.00 -18.53 36.02
C ILE A 33 15.49 -17.12 36.34
N LEU A 34 15.82 -16.58 37.51
CA LEU A 34 15.37 -15.25 37.93
C LEU A 34 15.93 -14.14 37.01
N ALA A 35 17.21 -14.24 36.62
CA ALA A 35 17.83 -13.32 35.68
C ALA A 35 17.18 -13.40 34.29
N TYR A 36 16.80 -14.59 33.82
CA TYR A 36 16.04 -14.76 32.58
C TYR A 36 14.68 -14.09 32.66
N PHE A 37 13.90 -14.32 33.72
CA PHE A 37 12.60 -13.68 33.87
C PHE A 37 12.72 -12.15 33.95
N VAL A 38 13.65 -11.62 34.74
CA VAL A 38 13.83 -10.16 34.86
C VAL A 38 14.34 -9.56 33.54
N GLY A 39 15.40 -10.11 32.96
CA GLY A 39 16.02 -9.56 31.75
C GLY A 39 15.17 -9.75 30.50
N TRP A 40 14.72 -10.97 30.25
CA TRP A 40 13.96 -11.29 29.04
C TRP A 40 12.48 -10.94 29.17
N VAL A 41 11.79 -11.48 30.18
CA VAL A 41 10.32 -11.36 30.27
C VAL A 41 9.89 -9.95 30.70
N PHE A 42 10.55 -9.37 31.70
CA PHE A 42 10.18 -8.06 32.21
C PHE A 42 10.81 -6.92 31.42
N LEU A 43 12.12 -6.91 31.19
CA LEU A 43 12.77 -5.78 30.53
C LEU A 43 12.64 -5.82 29.00
N HIS A 44 12.92 -6.95 28.36
CA HIS A 44 12.90 -7.06 26.90
C HIS A 44 11.46 -7.16 26.35
N GLU A 45 10.66 -8.11 26.83
CA GLU A 45 9.28 -8.32 26.37
C GLU A 45 8.28 -7.29 26.94
N LYS A 46 8.65 -6.61 28.04
CA LYS A 46 7.79 -5.65 28.75
C LYS A 46 6.47 -6.26 29.19
N ALA A 47 6.49 -7.50 29.68
CA ALA A 47 5.28 -8.23 30.11
C ALA A 47 4.50 -7.56 31.26
N TYR A 48 5.09 -6.57 31.93
CA TYR A 48 4.42 -5.74 32.94
C TYR A 48 3.49 -4.67 32.34
N GLN A 49 3.55 -4.44 31.01
CA GLN A 49 2.71 -3.46 30.32
C GLN A 49 1.61 -4.16 29.52
N VAL A 50 0.39 -3.63 29.61
CA VAL A 50 -0.69 -4.00 28.68
C VAL A 50 -0.38 -3.40 27.32
N ARG A 51 -0.54 -4.18 26.25
CA ARG A 51 -0.34 -3.73 24.86
C ARG A 51 -1.67 -3.70 24.13
N ASP A 52 -1.97 -2.57 23.51
CA ASP A 52 -3.11 -2.43 22.61
C ASP A 52 -2.64 -2.73 21.18
N THR A 53 -3.31 -3.67 20.52
CA THR A 53 -3.04 -4.07 19.12
C THR A 53 -4.11 -3.55 18.17
N ALA A 54 -5.24 -3.07 18.68
CA ALA A 54 -6.37 -2.57 17.90
C ALA A 54 -6.21 -1.07 17.66
N ILE A 55 -5.20 -0.71 16.86
CA ILE A 55 -4.91 0.69 16.55
C ILE A 55 -5.90 1.19 15.51
N GLU A 56 -6.57 2.30 15.81
CA GLU A 56 -7.36 3.04 14.83
C GLU A 56 -6.44 4.05 14.12
N SER A 57 -6.37 3.99 12.79
CA SER A 57 -5.55 4.90 11.99
C SER A 57 -6.36 5.58 10.90
N SER A 58 -6.17 6.89 10.75
CA SER A 58 -6.75 7.68 9.67
C SER A 58 -5.65 8.43 8.92
N VAL A 59 -5.60 8.23 7.60
CA VAL A 59 -4.60 8.84 6.72
C VAL A 59 -5.29 9.72 5.70
N VAL A 60 -4.86 10.98 5.63
CA VAL A 60 -5.29 11.94 4.63
C VAL A 60 -4.07 12.42 3.85
N THR A 61 -4.13 12.30 2.53
CA THR A 61 -3.05 12.67 1.61
C THR A 61 -3.44 13.87 0.78
N LYS A 62 -2.46 14.74 0.50
CA LYS A 62 -2.65 15.87 -0.42
C LYS A 62 -1.37 16.09 -1.22
N VAL A 63 -1.48 15.97 -2.54
CA VAL A 63 -0.40 16.29 -3.48
C VAL A 63 -0.49 17.77 -3.84
N LYS A 64 0.66 18.41 -4.05
CA LYS A 64 0.77 19.76 -4.60
C LYS A 64 1.91 19.82 -5.62
N GLY A 65 1.62 20.42 -6.76
CA GLY A 65 2.57 20.61 -7.84
C GLY A 65 1.84 20.99 -9.13
N VAL A 66 2.53 21.68 -10.02
CA VAL A 66 2.04 22.00 -11.36
C VAL A 66 3.10 21.53 -12.34
N GLY A 67 2.67 20.83 -13.39
CA GLY A 67 3.54 20.35 -14.45
C GLY A 67 3.03 20.78 -15.81
N ARG A 68 3.89 20.71 -16.83
CA ARG A 68 3.48 20.98 -18.21
C ARG A 68 3.51 19.68 -18.99
N TYR A 69 2.38 19.29 -19.57
CA TYR A 69 2.26 18.06 -20.35
C TYR A 69 1.56 18.33 -21.68
N ALA A 70 2.13 17.86 -22.79
CA ALA A 70 1.55 18.01 -24.13
C ALA A 70 1.09 19.46 -24.47
N GLY A 71 1.86 20.46 -24.02
CA GLY A 71 1.54 21.88 -24.25
C GLY A 71 0.51 22.49 -23.29
N GLN A 72 -0.10 21.70 -22.39
CA GLN A 72 -1.06 22.15 -21.39
C GLN A 72 -0.44 22.18 -19.98
N MET A 73 -0.96 23.06 -19.12
CA MET A 73 -0.64 23.04 -17.69
C MET A 73 -1.53 22.01 -17.00
N MET A 74 -0.92 21.13 -16.22
CA MET A 74 -1.60 20.07 -15.46
C MET A 74 -1.51 20.40 -13.97
N ASP A 75 -2.64 20.40 -13.29
CA ASP A 75 -2.72 20.60 -11.85
C ASP A 75 -3.12 19.31 -11.11
N THR A 76 -3.27 19.41 -9.79
CA THR A 76 -3.60 18.28 -8.93
C THR A 76 -4.91 17.59 -9.29
N ALA A 77 -5.88 18.30 -9.89
CA ALA A 77 -7.13 17.69 -10.34
C ALA A 77 -6.95 16.83 -11.60
N ASP A 78 -5.94 17.13 -12.43
CA ASP A 78 -5.69 16.44 -13.69
C ASP A 78 -4.88 15.14 -13.51
N TYR A 79 -3.87 15.16 -12.65
CA TYR A 79 -2.93 14.05 -12.52
C TYR A 79 -3.14 13.17 -11.27
N VAL A 80 -3.98 13.55 -10.31
CA VAL A 80 -4.22 12.73 -9.10
C VAL A 80 -5.53 11.95 -9.23
N THR A 81 -5.46 10.63 -9.07
CA THR A 81 -6.65 9.76 -9.10
C THR A 81 -6.57 8.69 -8.01
N PRO A 82 -7.64 8.48 -7.21
CA PRO A 82 -8.83 9.32 -7.05
C PRO A 82 -8.53 10.63 -6.30
N PRO A 83 -9.35 11.68 -6.45
CA PRO A 83 -9.11 12.98 -5.81
C PRO A 83 -9.46 13.02 -4.30
N GLN A 84 -9.97 11.91 -3.74
CA GLN A 84 -10.50 11.87 -2.37
C GLN A 84 -9.43 11.97 -1.26
N GLY A 85 -8.13 11.93 -1.59
CA GLY A 85 -7.07 12.11 -0.60
C GLY A 85 -6.97 10.95 0.41
N THR A 86 -7.30 9.74 -0.03
CA THR A 86 -7.23 8.51 0.75
C THR A 86 -5.79 8.02 0.95
N SER A 87 -5.60 6.91 1.67
CA SER A 87 -4.29 6.26 1.85
C SER A 87 -3.68 5.76 0.53
N VAL A 88 -4.49 5.55 -0.50
CA VAL A 88 -4.07 5.15 -1.85
C VAL A 88 -4.45 6.23 -2.84
N PHE A 89 -3.49 6.63 -3.66
CA PHE A 89 -3.65 7.57 -4.77
C PHE A 89 -2.59 7.28 -5.83
N VAL A 90 -2.86 7.73 -7.06
CA VAL A 90 -1.94 7.62 -8.20
C VAL A 90 -1.62 9.03 -8.70
N VAL A 91 -0.34 9.27 -8.98
CA VAL A 91 0.13 10.46 -9.70
C VAL A 91 0.44 10.04 -11.13
N VAL A 92 -0.37 10.52 -12.08
CA VAL A 92 -0.23 10.21 -13.50
C VAL A 92 0.95 11.00 -14.07
N THR A 93 2.02 10.30 -14.42
CA THR A 93 3.26 10.90 -14.98
C THR A 93 3.34 10.78 -16.50
N LYS A 94 2.51 9.93 -17.11
CA LYS A 94 2.43 9.72 -18.55
C LYS A 94 0.98 9.47 -18.93
N GLN A 95 0.48 10.18 -19.95
CA GLN A 95 -0.88 10.03 -20.43
C GLN A 95 -0.90 9.95 -21.96
N ILE A 96 -1.55 8.92 -22.48
CA ILE A 96 -1.85 8.80 -23.91
C ILE A 96 -3.28 9.30 -24.09
N ARG A 97 -3.44 10.47 -24.71
CA ARG A 97 -4.77 11.05 -24.99
C ARG A 97 -5.20 10.71 -26.40
N THR A 98 -6.41 10.17 -26.52
CA THR A 98 -7.11 9.94 -27.79
C THR A 98 -8.27 10.91 -27.88
N GLU A 99 -8.02 12.07 -28.49
CA GLU A 99 -9.02 13.12 -28.62
C GLU A 99 -10.11 12.74 -29.63
N ASN A 100 -11.33 13.22 -29.40
CA ASN A 100 -12.46 13.12 -30.33
C ASN A 100 -12.84 11.69 -30.76
N GLN A 101 -12.72 10.71 -29.86
CA GLN A 101 -13.33 9.40 -30.10
C GLN A 101 -14.85 9.54 -30.26
N LYS A 102 -15.38 8.89 -31.29
CA LYS A 102 -16.80 8.87 -31.65
C LYS A 102 -17.21 7.44 -31.91
N GLN A 103 -18.41 7.05 -31.50
CA GLN A 103 -18.92 5.73 -31.84
C GLN A 103 -18.97 5.55 -33.37
N GLY A 104 -18.32 4.50 -33.87
CA GLY A 104 -18.24 4.23 -35.30
C GLY A 104 -17.77 2.81 -35.61
N VAL A 105 -17.48 2.58 -36.89
CA VAL A 105 -16.82 1.36 -37.37
C VAL A 105 -15.45 1.77 -37.87
N CYS A 106 -14.41 1.21 -37.27
CA CYS A 106 -13.02 1.59 -37.55
C CYS A 106 -12.12 0.34 -37.58
N PRO A 107 -11.04 0.33 -38.38
CA PRO A 107 -10.07 -0.77 -38.43
C PRO A 107 -9.13 -0.74 -37.23
N GLU A 108 -8.85 -1.91 -36.63
CA GLU A 108 -7.93 -2.04 -35.48
C GLU A 108 -6.50 -1.54 -35.75
N SER A 109 -5.87 -0.88 -34.77
CA SER A 109 -4.55 -0.24 -34.94
C SER A 109 -3.37 -1.03 -34.37
N GLU A 110 -3.61 -2.10 -33.61
CA GLU A 110 -2.53 -2.92 -33.06
C GLU A 110 -1.98 -3.88 -34.12
N ALA A 111 -0.65 -4.07 -34.11
CA ALA A 111 0.03 -4.97 -35.04
C ALA A 111 -0.46 -6.43 -34.93
N ALA A 112 -1.02 -6.81 -33.77
CA ALA A 112 -1.60 -8.12 -33.53
C ALA A 112 -2.83 -8.40 -34.39
N PHE A 113 -3.54 -7.36 -34.86
CA PHE A 113 -4.76 -7.49 -35.67
C PHE A 113 -4.51 -7.28 -37.18
N HIS A 114 -3.25 -7.25 -37.62
CA HIS A 114 -2.93 -7.14 -39.03
C HIS A 114 -3.25 -8.46 -39.76
N CYS A 115 -4.13 -8.40 -40.76
CA CYS A 115 -4.52 -9.55 -41.57
C CYS A 115 -4.16 -9.34 -43.05
N SER A 116 -3.99 -10.43 -43.78
CA SER A 116 -3.63 -10.42 -45.21
C SER A 116 -4.84 -10.73 -46.09
N ALA A 117 -5.66 -11.68 -45.68
CA ALA A 117 -6.91 -12.07 -46.31
C ALA A 117 -8.08 -11.93 -45.33
N ASP A 118 -9.28 -11.71 -45.87
CA ASP A 118 -10.49 -11.47 -45.08
C ASP A 118 -10.87 -12.68 -44.19
N ARG A 119 -10.40 -13.88 -44.57
CA ARG A 119 -10.52 -15.10 -43.75
C ARG A 119 -9.70 -15.02 -42.46
N ASP A 120 -8.48 -14.50 -42.54
CA ASP A 120 -7.58 -14.35 -41.40
C ASP A 120 -8.15 -13.33 -40.40
N CYS A 121 -8.81 -12.28 -40.89
CA CYS A 121 -9.42 -11.24 -40.06
C CYS A 121 -10.59 -11.80 -39.22
N ARG A 122 -11.29 -12.84 -39.69
CA ARG A 122 -12.42 -13.47 -39.01
C ARG A 122 -11.99 -14.35 -37.83
N GLU A 123 -10.81 -14.96 -37.91
CA GLU A 123 -10.24 -15.78 -36.82
C GLU A 123 -9.63 -14.92 -35.70
N LEU A 124 -9.17 -13.72 -36.06
CA LEU A 124 -8.48 -12.78 -35.18
C LEU A 124 -9.42 -11.83 -34.42
N SER A 125 -10.69 -11.84 -34.77
CA SER A 125 -11.70 -10.91 -34.28
C SER A 125 -12.33 -11.36 -32.96
N PRO A 126 -12.39 -10.52 -31.92
CA PRO A 126 -13.26 -10.78 -30.77
C PRO A 126 -14.73 -10.77 -31.23
N SER A 127 -15.59 -11.51 -30.53
CA SER A 127 -17.00 -11.83 -30.88
C SER A 127 -17.94 -10.64 -31.16
N THR A 128 -17.47 -9.41 -31.02
CA THR A 128 -18.21 -8.16 -31.27
C THR A 128 -17.79 -7.48 -32.59
N SER A 129 -16.72 -7.93 -33.26
CA SER A 129 -16.27 -7.34 -34.53
C SER A 129 -17.09 -7.86 -35.72
N ASN A 130 -17.35 -6.99 -36.68
CA ASN A 130 -18.02 -7.35 -37.93
C ASN A 130 -16.92 -7.64 -38.96
N GLY A 131 -16.69 -8.93 -39.25
CA GLY A 131 -15.55 -9.44 -40.01
C GLY A 131 -15.49 -9.12 -41.52
N GLU A 132 -15.83 -7.91 -41.95
CA GLU A 132 -15.64 -7.45 -43.33
C GLU A 132 -14.86 -6.12 -43.32
N GLY A 133 -13.54 -6.19 -43.44
CA GLY A 133 -12.69 -5.01 -43.54
C GLY A 133 -12.62 -4.49 -44.98
N PRO A 134 -13.04 -3.25 -45.30
CA PRO A 134 -12.79 -2.64 -46.58
C PRO A 134 -11.29 -2.37 -46.78
N ARG A 135 -10.84 -2.45 -48.04
CA ARG A 135 -9.45 -2.25 -48.46
C ARG A 135 -9.02 -0.81 -48.16
N PRO A 136 -8.10 -0.53 -47.21
CA PRO A 136 -7.58 0.82 -47.05
C PRO A 136 -6.77 1.21 -48.30
N GLU A 137 -6.97 2.42 -48.80
CA GLU A 137 -6.22 2.96 -49.97
C GLU A 137 -4.71 3.05 -49.70
N ARG A 138 -4.30 3.15 -48.42
CA ARG A 138 -2.93 2.98 -47.92
C ARG A 138 -2.94 2.35 -46.53
N GLY A 139 -2.35 1.18 -46.37
CA GLY A 139 -2.09 0.54 -45.06
C GLY A 139 -2.27 -0.98 -45.07
N PRO A 140 -1.78 -1.70 -44.03
CA PRO A 140 -2.11 -3.11 -43.80
C PRO A 140 -3.61 -3.26 -43.47
N ARG A 141 -4.23 -4.38 -43.86
CA ARG A 141 -5.64 -4.66 -43.54
C ARG A 141 -5.77 -5.06 -42.07
N ALA A 142 -6.86 -4.67 -41.45
CA ALA A 142 -7.23 -5.04 -40.08
C ALA A 142 -8.75 -5.28 -40.00
N PRO A 143 -9.24 -6.13 -39.09
CA PRO A 143 -10.67 -6.33 -38.86
C PRO A 143 -11.33 -5.02 -38.36
N GLU A 144 -12.61 -4.84 -38.70
CA GLU A 144 -13.42 -3.71 -38.24
C GLU A 144 -14.38 -4.14 -37.13
N GLY A 145 -14.49 -3.31 -36.10
CA GLY A 145 -15.42 -3.51 -35.00
C GLY A 145 -16.31 -2.29 -34.77
N PRO A 146 -17.58 -2.48 -34.35
CA PRO A 146 -18.35 -1.42 -33.75
C PRO A 146 -17.67 -1.02 -32.42
N GLY A 147 -17.24 0.22 -32.33
CA GLY A 147 -16.48 0.73 -31.19
C GLY A 147 -16.05 2.17 -31.37
N GLU A 148 -15.36 2.71 -30.37
CA GLU A 148 -14.64 3.97 -30.54
C GLU A 148 -13.37 3.71 -31.36
N PRO A 149 -13.05 4.55 -32.37
CA PRO A 149 -11.89 4.40 -33.23
C PRO A 149 -10.62 4.10 -32.44
N PRO A 150 -9.80 3.15 -32.89
CA PRO A 150 -8.64 2.71 -32.15
C PRO A 150 -7.60 3.81 -32.06
N ARG A 151 -6.85 3.73 -30.96
CA ARG A 151 -5.78 4.65 -30.58
C ARG A 151 -4.88 5.00 -31.78
N ALA A 152 -4.62 6.30 -31.97
CA ALA A 152 -3.40 6.75 -32.63
C ALA A 152 -2.25 5.96 -32.00
N GLY A 153 -1.55 5.16 -32.79
CA GLY A 153 -0.72 4.07 -32.29
C GLY A 153 0.24 4.54 -31.20
N ALA A 154 0.39 3.74 -30.15
CA ALA A 154 1.37 3.94 -29.07
C ALA A 154 2.85 3.88 -29.54
N ARG A 155 3.09 4.04 -30.85
CA ARG A 155 4.40 4.04 -31.49
C ARG A 155 5.15 5.35 -31.26
N ASP A 156 4.43 6.45 -31.05
CA ASP A 156 5.08 7.71 -30.69
C ASP A 156 5.45 7.68 -29.20
N PRO A 157 6.72 7.91 -28.84
CA PRO A 157 7.13 7.95 -27.45
C PRO A 157 6.46 9.16 -26.77
N CYS A 158 5.32 8.94 -26.11
CA CYS A 158 4.73 9.98 -25.27
C CYS A 158 5.74 10.30 -24.15
N PRO A 159 6.16 11.56 -24.02
CA PRO A 159 7.10 11.95 -22.98
C PRO A 159 6.47 11.75 -21.60
N VAL A 160 7.32 11.69 -20.59
CA VAL A 160 6.92 11.70 -19.17
C VAL A 160 6.91 13.14 -18.66
N MET A 161 6.04 13.45 -17.70
CA MET A 161 6.02 14.73 -17.01
C MET A 161 7.15 14.79 -15.98
N LEU A 162 8.28 15.39 -16.36
CA LEU A 162 9.49 15.46 -15.52
C LEU A 162 9.27 16.32 -14.27
N GLU A 163 8.39 17.32 -14.34
CA GLU A 163 8.05 18.18 -13.21
C GLU A 163 7.42 17.41 -12.04
N ALA A 164 6.88 16.22 -12.29
CA ALA A 164 6.28 15.36 -11.26
C ALA A 164 7.29 14.93 -10.18
N GLU A 165 8.59 14.90 -10.49
CA GLU A 165 9.65 14.60 -9.51
C GLU A 165 9.70 15.66 -8.39
N ASN A 166 9.34 16.90 -8.68
CA ASN A 166 9.36 18.02 -7.74
C ASN A 166 8.02 18.24 -7.03
N PHE A 167 7.06 17.35 -7.21
CA PHE A 167 5.77 17.46 -6.52
C PHE A 167 5.95 17.17 -5.02
N THR A 168 5.13 17.84 -4.21
CA THR A 168 5.13 17.68 -2.77
C THR A 168 3.94 16.87 -2.33
N LEU A 169 4.16 15.93 -1.41
CA LEU A 169 3.13 15.10 -0.82
C LEU A 169 3.02 15.41 0.67
N LEU A 170 1.86 15.89 1.09
CA LEU A 170 1.51 16.03 2.49
C LEU A 170 0.76 14.78 2.95
N ILE A 171 1.29 14.11 3.97
CA ILE A 171 0.65 12.96 4.63
C ILE A 171 0.26 13.39 6.05
N LYS A 172 -1.03 13.42 6.35
CA LYS A 172 -1.56 13.57 7.70
C LYS A 172 -1.99 12.18 8.20
N ASN A 173 -1.27 11.66 9.18
CA ASN A 173 -1.58 10.39 9.83
C ASN A 173 -1.97 10.64 11.29
N SER A 174 -3.19 10.27 11.64
CA SER A 174 -3.74 10.33 12.99
C SER A 174 -3.97 8.91 13.50
N ILE A 175 -3.37 8.58 14.64
CA ILE A 175 -3.51 7.28 15.31
C ILE A 175 -4.20 7.43 16.64
N ARG A 176 -5.02 6.44 16.99
CA ARG A 176 -5.70 6.33 18.28
C ARG A 176 -5.52 4.93 18.85
N PHE A 177 -5.16 4.87 20.13
CA PHE A 177 -5.14 3.65 20.93
C PHE A 177 -6.37 3.68 21.85
N PRO A 178 -7.48 3.04 21.44
CA PRO A 178 -8.75 3.12 22.15
C PRO A 178 -8.65 2.59 23.59
N LEU A 179 -7.83 1.58 23.85
CA LEU A 179 -7.67 1.01 25.19
C LEU A 179 -7.15 2.03 26.21
N PHE A 180 -6.31 2.97 25.77
CA PHE A 180 -5.69 3.98 26.62
C PHE A 180 -6.28 5.37 26.43
N GLY A 181 -7.23 5.55 25.51
CA GLY A 181 -7.75 6.87 25.12
C GLY A 181 -6.67 7.81 24.59
N PHE A 182 -5.59 7.26 24.01
CA PHE A 182 -4.45 8.05 23.54
C PHE A 182 -4.59 8.36 22.06
N GLU A 183 -4.42 9.63 21.69
CA GLU A 183 -4.46 10.09 20.30
C GLU A 183 -3.20 10.87 19.98
N LYS A 184 -2.66 10.65 18.78
CA LYS A 184 -1.50 11.40 18.29
C LYS A 184 -1.55 11.54 16.78
N THR A 185 -1.05 12.67 16.28
CA THR A 185 -0.91 12.94 14.84
C THR A 185 0.55 13.23 14.54
N ASN A 186 1.01 12.94 13.32
CA ASN A 186 2.38 13.23 12.87
C ASN A 186 2.66 14.72 12.65
N LEU A 187 1.61 15.55 12.61
CA LEU A 187 1.71 17.00 12.48
C LEU A 187 1.95 17.64 13.84
N PRO A 188 2.76 18.71 13.89
CA PRO A 188 3.03 19.39 15.14
C PRO A 188 1.77 20.15 15.63
N PRO A 189 1.61 20.36 16.94
CA PRO A 189 0.44 21.04 17.48
C PRO A 189 0.38 22.50 16.97
N PRO A 190 -0.83 23.07 16.84
CA PRO A 190 -0.98 24.47 16.47
C PRO A 190 -0.24 25.37 17.48
N GLY A 191 0.59 26.30 16.98
CA GLY A 191 1.40 27.20 17.82
C GLY A 191 2.81 26.70 18.16
N SER A 192 3.23 25.54 17.67
CA SER A 192 4.56 24.96 17.87
C SER A 192 5.72 25.68 17.17
N GLY A 193 5.45 26.76 16.41
CA GLY A 193 6.47 27.52 15.67
C GLY A 193 7.09 26.77 14.47
N VAL A 194 6.72 25.52 14.24
CA VAL A 194 7.20 24.72 13.11
C VAL A 194 6.48 25.12 11.83
N GLU A 195 7.20 25.81 10.94
CA GLU A 195 6.67 26.20 9.63
C GLU A 195 6.63 25.00 8.67
N LEU A 196 5.43 24.45 8.43
CA LEU A 196 5.23 23.42 7.40
C LEU A 196 5.65 23.90 6.00
N GLY A 197 5.66 25.21 5.76
CA GLY A 197 5.99 25.79 4.46
C GLY A 197 7.46 25.64 4.02
N ARG A 198 8.38 25.38 4.96
CA ARG A 198 9.83 25.27 4.69
C ARG A 198 10.44 23.93 5.05
N CYS A 199 9.65 23.02 5.63
CA CYS A 199 10.15 21.72 6.04
C CYS A 199 10.55 20.86 4.83
N ARG A 200 11.64 20.10 4.97
CA ARG A 200 12.10 19.10 4.00
C ARG A 200 12.22 17.78 4.72
N PHE A 201 11.47 16.79 4.27
CA PHE A 201 11.55 15.45 4.85
C PHE A 201 12.93 14.85 4.56
N HIS A 202 13.59 14.39 5.61
CA HIS A 202 14.83 13.63 5.53
C HIS A 202 14.73 12.47 6.56
N PRO A 203 15.13 11.23 6.19
CA PRO A 203 15.05 10.09 7.12
C PRO A 203 15.99 10.17 8.32
N GLN A 204 17.05 10.98 8.24
CA GLN A 204 18.05 11.21 9.29
C GLN A 204 17.96 12.62 9.84
#